data_AF-A0A955DEB3-F1
#
_entry.id   AF-A0A955DEB3-F1
#
_cell.length_a   1.000
_cell.length_b   1.000
_cell.length_c   1.000
_cell.angle_alpha   90.00
_cell.angle_beta   90.00
_cell.angle_gamma   90.00
#
_symmetry.space_group_name_H-M   'P 1'
#
loop_
_entity.id
_entity.type
_entity.pdbx_description
1 polymer ?
#
loop_
_entity_poly.entity_id
_entity_poly.type
_entity_poly.pdbx_seq_one_letter_code
_entity_poly.pdbx_strand_id
1 'polypeptide(L)'
;MPRLPFDPSQASGPPPDPPPARRERKRLAGVTDAAQLTVTQVADLIKDTLEQRLPSPLRVVGEVSNFSGRHHWYFSLKDETSVLSCVAWASSARRFGFVTGDGDEVVARGHVSHYAPQGRTQFYVDAL
;
A
#
# COMPACT_ATOMS: atom_id res chain seq x y z
N MET A 1 30.59 15.87 -11.07
CA MET A 1 30.21 15.28 -9.78
C MET A 1 28.70 15.49 -9.60
N PRO A 2 27.88 14.44 -9.42
CA PRO A 2 26.44 14.61 -9.28
C PRO A 2 26.15 15.25 -7.92
N ARG A 3 25.50 16.42 -7.92
CA ARG A 3 25.00 17.04 -6.70
C ARG A 3 23.92 16.13 -6.12
N LEU A 4 24.03 15.78 -4.84
CA LEU A 4 22.90 15.25 -4.08
C LEU A 4 21.76 16.30 -4.12
N PRO A 5 20.51 15.91 -4.40
CA PRO A 5 19.45 16.85 -4.74
C PRO A 5 18.93 17.71 -3.56
N PHE A 6 19.41 17.54 -2.33
CA PHE A 6 18.86 18.25 -1.17
C PHE A 6 19.77 18.26 0.08
N ASP A 7 19.74 19.35 0.86
CA ASP A 7 20.38 19.53 2.18
C ASP A 7 19.28 19.67 3.26
N PRO A 8 19.13 18.68 4.17
CA PRO A 8 18.06 18.64 5.16
C PRO A 8 18.18 19.65 6.31
N SER A 9 19.29 20.39 6.42
CA SER A 9 19.44 21.44 7.43
C SER A 9 18.64 22.73 7.12
N GLN A 10 18.06 22.82 5.91
CA GLN A 10 17.42 24.04 5.37
C GLN A 10 15.89 23.99 5.31
N ALA A 11 15.23 22.89 5.72
CA ALA A 11 13.78 22.77 5.65
C ALA A 11 13.08 23.61 6.76
N SER A 12 12.17 24.51 6.36
CA SER A 12 11.34 25.32 7.27
C SER A 12 9.84 25.08 7.04
N GLY A 13 9.08 24.86 8.12
CA GLY A 13 7.63 24.68 8.13
C GLY A 13 7.06 24.66 9.58
N PRO A 14 5.80 25.06 9.81
CA PRO A 14 5.20 25.02 11.13
C PRO A 14 5.02 23.57 11.63
N PRO A 15 5.15 23.32 12.95
CA PRO A 15 4.99 21.99 13.51
C PRO A 15 3.57 21.46 13.21
N PRO A 16 3.42 20.17 12.82
CA PRO A 16 2.11 19.59 12.54
C PRO A 16 1.26 19.55 13.81
N ASP A 17 -0.06 19.74 13.65
CA ASP A 17 -1.04 19.70 14.75
C ASP A 17 -0.91 18.42 15.59
N PRO A 18 -1.16 18.49 16.92
CA PRO A 18 -1.07 17.32 17.78
C PRO A 18 -2.11 16.27 17.35
N PRO A 19 -1.72 14.98 17.23
CA PRO A 19 -2.64 13.92 16.84
C PRO A 19 -3.76 13.75 17.88
N PRO A 20 -4.99 13.38 17.47
CA PRO A 20 -6.07 13.14 18.41
C PRO A 20 -5.70 12.04 19.42
N ALA A 21 -6.21 12.21 20.66
CA ALA A 21 -5.86 11.39 21.82
C ALA A 21 -5.96 9.88 21.53
N ARG A 22 -4.79 9.24 21.51
CA ARG A 22 -4.58 7.85 21.12
C ARG A 22 -5.08 6.91 22.22
N ARG A 23 -6.10 6.11 21.93
CA ARG A 23 -6.47 4.94 22.75
C ARG A 23 -5.26 4.02 22.84
N GLU A 24 -4.79 3.74 24.06
CA GLU A 24 -3.56 3.01 24.34
C GLU A 24 -3.53 1.63 23.66
N ARG A 25 -2.79 1.56 22.56
CA ARG A 25 -2.32 0.30 21.97
C ARG A 25 -0.84 0.16 22.31
N LYS A 26 -0.55 -0.81 23.17
CA LYS A 26 0.75 -1.42 23.49
C LYS A 26 1.84 -0.95 22.52
N ARG A 27 2.65 0.02 22.96
CA ARG A 27 3.84 0.47 22.21
C ARG A 27 4.62 -0.79 21.80
N LEU A 28 4.96 -0.92 20.52
CA LEU A 28 6.13 -1.74 20.17
C LEU A 28 7.29 -1.11 20.95
N ALA A 29 7.76 -1.83 21.96
CA ALA A 29 8.92 -1.44 22.74
C ALA A 29 10.11 -1.35 21.78
N GLY A 30 10.62 -0.14 21.55
CA GLY A 30 11.89 0.02 20.83
C GLY A 30 12.09 1.31 20.03
N VAL A 31 11.04 2.06 19.65
CA VAL A 31 11.26 3.30 18.90
C VAL A 31 11.30 4.49 19.87
N THR A 32 12.48 4.70 20.46
CA THR A 32 12.83 5.93 21.18
C THR A 32 12.91 7.12 20.22
N ASP A 33 12.50 8.27 20.72
CA ASP A 33 12.30 9.57 20.08
C ASP A 33 13.55 10.27 19.48
N ALA A 34 14.58 9.56 19.00
CA ALA A 34 15.83 10.25 18.60
C ALA A 34 16.72 9.58 17.55
N ALA A 35 16.22 8.66 16.72
CA ALA A 35 16.99 8.16 15.56
C ALA A 35 16.29 8.59 14.27
N GLN A 36 16.94 9.46 13.49
CA GLN A 36 16.49 9.78 12.14
C GLN A 36 16.51 8.50 11.30
N LEU A 37 15.37 8.14 10.72
CA LEU A 37 15.26 7.00 9.83
C LEU A 37 15.40 7.45 8.38
N THR A 38 16.11 6.67 7.59
CA THR A 38 16.13 6.84 6.13
C THR A 38 14.78 6.46 5.53
N VAL A 39 14.48 6.97 4.33
CA VAL A 39 13.25 6.63 3.59
C VAL A 39 13.09 5.13 3.41
N THR A 40 14.19 4.42 3.11
CA THR A 40 14.19 2.96 2.97
C THR A 40 13.80 2.27 4.28
N GLN A 41 14.39 2.68 5.41
CA GLN A 41 14.04 2.11 6.71
C GLN A 41 12.56 2.33 7.05
N VAL A 42 11.99 3.50 6.74
CA VAL A 42 10.56 3.75 6.93
C VAL A 42 9.71 2.87 6.00
N ALA A 43 10.09 2.76 4.72
CA ALA A 43 9.37 1.93 3.75
C ALA A 43 9.38 0.43 4.14
N ASP A 44 10.51 -0.07 4.62
CA ASP A 44 10.65 -1.44 5.12
C ASP A 44 9.77 -1.66 6.37
N LEU A 45 9.77 -0.72 7.31
CA LEU A 45 8.90 -0.79 8.49
C LEU A 45 7.41 -0.77 8.13
N ILE A 46 7.01 0.03 7.13
CA ILE A 46 5.63 0.04 6.61
C ILE A 46 5.28 -1.32 6.01
N LYS A 47 6.16 -1.85 5.14
CA LYS A 47 6.00 -3.17 4.52
C LYS A 47 5.83 -4.27 5.58
N ASP A 48 6.75 -4.35 6.52
CA ASP A 48 6.75 -5.33 7.60
C ASP A 48 5.50 -5.22 8.46
N THR A 49 5.08 -4.00 8.80
CA THR A 49 3.88 -3.77 9.60
C THR A 49 2.63 -4.24 8.86
N LEU A 50 2.50 -3.93 7.57
CA LEU A 50 1.36 -4.37 6.77
C LEU A 50 1.31 -5.89 6.67
N GLU A 51 2.43 -6.53 6.35
CA GLU A 51 2.51 -7.99 6.17
C GLU A 51 2.30 -8.77 7.48
N GLN A 52 2.72 -8.21 8.62
CA GLN A 52 2.52 -8.84 9.94
C GLN A 52 1.12 -8.62 10.52
N ARG A 53 0.47 -7.49 10.22
CA ARG A 53 -0.78 -7.09 10.87
C ARG A 53 -2.02 -7.39 10.06
N LEU A 54 -1.91 -7.54 8.74
CA LEU A 54 -3.03 -7.85 7.88
C LEU A 54 -3.17 -9.36 7.65
N PRO A 55 -4.40 -9.88 7.53
CA PRO A 55 -4.61 -11.26 7.11
C PRO A 55 -3.99 -11.51 5.74
N SER A 56 -3.32 -12.65 5.59
CA SER A 56 -2.80 -13.12 4.30
C SER A 56 -3.13 -14.62 4.17
N PRO A 57 -4.05 -15.00 3.25
CA PRO A 57 -4.73 -14.14 2.28
C PRO A 57 -5.90 -13.36 2.89
N LEU A 58 -6.13 -12.18 2.32
CA LEU A 58 -7.25 -11.27 2.58
C LEU A 58 -8.26 -11.38 1.43
N ARG A 59 -9.55 -11.19 1.73
CA ARG A 59 -10.62 -11.00 0.73
C ARG A 59 -11.17 -9.58 0.80
N VAL A 60 -11.23 -8.90 -0.33
CA VAL A 60 -11.74 -7.52 -0.47
C VAL A 60 -12.91 -7.53 -1.44
N VAL A 61 -13.99 -6.87 -1.07
CA VAL A 61 -15.13 -6.60 -1.96
C VAL A 61 -15.05 -5.16 -2.42
N GLY A 62 -15.29 -4.91 -3.70
CA GLY A 62 -15.36 -3.55 -4.23
C GLY A 62 -15.64 -3.52 -5.73
N GLU A 63 -15.91 -2.32 -6.22
CA GLU A 63 -16.08 -2.05 -7.65
C GLU A 63 -14.71 -1.83 -8.31
N VAL A 64 -14.48 -2.45 -9.46
CA VAL A 64 -13.28 -2.27 -10.26
C VAL A 64 -13.31 -0.91 -10.96
N SER A 65 -12.17 -0.23 -10.95
CA SER A 65 -11.98 1.03 -11.67
C SER A 65 -10.54 1.18 -12.18
N ASN A 66 -10.34 2.01 -13.20
CA ASN A 66 -9.04 2.28 -13.81
C ASN A 66 -8.34 1.00 -14.30
N PHE A 67 -9.08 0.05 -14.83
CA PHE A 67 -8.54 -1.21 -15.29
C PHE A 67 -7.60 -1.03 -16.49
N SER A 68 -6.42 -1.63 -16.39
CA SER A 68 -5.42 -1.69 -17.46
C SER A 68 -4.72 -3.04 -17.44
N GLY A 69 -4.90 -3.82 -18.51
CA GLY A 69 -4.39 -5.19 -18.58
C GLY A 69 -3.98 -5.62 -19.98
N ARG A 70 -2.66 -5.71 -20.23
CA ARG A 70 -2.10 -6.44 -21.40
C ARG A 70 -1.48 -7.79 -21.00
N HIS A 71 -0.76 -7.81 -19.88
CA HIS A 71 -0.11 -9.01 -19.33
C HIS A 71 -0.34 -9.12 -17.83
N HIS A 72 0.11 -8.11 -17.08
CA HIS A 72 -0.32 -7.87 -15.71
C HIS A 72 -1.55 -6.99 -15.73
N TRP A 73 -2.43 -7.18 -14.75
CA TRP A 73 -3.59 -6.31 -14.57
C TRP A 73 -3.29 -5.34 -13.45
N TYR A 74 -3.52 -4.07 -13.74
CA TYR A 74 -3.49 -2.97 -12.79
C TYR A 74 -4.89 -2.39 -12.75
N PHE A 75 -5.47 -2.29 -11.57
CA PHE A 75 -6.79 -1.71 -11.37
C PHE A 75 -6.91 -1.20 -9.94
N SER A 76 -8.03 -0.56 -9.62
CA SER A 76 -8.37 -0.17 -8.25
C SER A 76 -9.68 -0.81 -7.84
N LEU A 77 -9.77 -1.25 -6.60
CA LEU A 77 -11.04 -1.58 -5.95
C LEU A 77 -11.49 -0.37 -5.15
N LYS A 78 -12.73 0.07 -5.36
CA LYS A 78 -13.31 1.19 -4.62
C LYS A 78 -14.61 0.79 -3.93
N ASP A 79 -14.90 1.52 -2.85
CA ASP A 79 -16.21 1.61 -2.22
C ASP A 79 -16.64 3.08 -2.17
N GLU A 80 -17.68 3.41 -1.39
CA GLU A 80 -18.20 4.77 -1.25
C GLU A 80 -17.16 5.80 -0.75
N THR A 81 -16.14 5.35 -0.01
CA THR A 81 -15.23 6.23 0.75
C THR A 81 -13.75 5.99 0.46
N SER A 82 -13.41 4.82 -0.05
CA SER A 82 -12.05 4.28 -0.04
C SER A 82 -11.68 3.65 -1.38
N VAL A 83 -10.38 3.68 -1.68
CA VAL A 83 -9.81 3.08 -2.90
C VAL A 83 -8.55 2.30 -2.56
N LEU A 84 -8.39 1.14 -3.18
CA LEU A 84 -7.26 0.23 -2.99
C LEU A 84 -6.62 -0.09 -4.34
N SER A 85 -5.33 0.22 -4.48
CA SER A 85 -4.56 -0.08 -5.69
C SER A 85 -4.28 -1.58 -5.77
N CYS A 86 -4.62 -2.20 -6.90
CA CYS A 86 -4.56 -3.65 -7.09
C CYS A 86 -3.63 -4.02 -8.25
N VAL A 87 -2.88 -5.10 -8.07
CA VAL A 87 -2.00 -5.68 -9.09
C VAL A 87 -2.25 -7.18 -9.16
N ALA A 88 -2.61 -7.69 -10.33
CA ALA A 88 -2.61 -9.11 -10.61
C ALA A 88 -1.48 -9.47 -11.58
N TRP A 89 -0.58 -10.34 -11.13
CA TRP A 89 0.48 -10.86 -12.00
C TRP A 89 -0.10 -11.71 -13.13
N ALA A 90 0.64 -11.83 -14.23
CA ALA A 90 0.14 -12.46 -15.46
C ALA A 90 -0.22 -13.94 -15.23
N SER A 91 0.53 -14.61 -14.36
CA SER A 91 0.25 -16.00 -13.96
C SER A 91 -1.08 -16.12 -13.22
N SER A 92 -1.42 -15.15 -12.36
CA SER A 92 -2.69 -15.10 -11.63
C SER A 92 -3.84 -14.69 -12.54
N ALA A 93 -3.68 -13.59 -13.28
CA ALA A 93 -4.70 -13.07 -14.20
C ALA A 93 -5.21 -14.11 -15.21
N ARG A 94 -4.30 -14.95 -15.73
CA ARG A 94 -4.66 -16.06 -16.65
C ARG A 94 -5.60 -17.11 -16.04
N ARG A 95 -5.68 -17.21 -14.71
CA ARG A 95 -6.50 -18.20 -14.00
C ARG A 95 -7.88 -17.67 -13.62
N PHE A 96 -8.14 -16.36 -13.74
CA PHE A 96 -9.39 -15.76 -13.27
C PHE A 96 -10.61 -16.19 -14.08
N GLY A 97 -10.42 -16.74 -15.29
CA GLY A 97 -11.51 -17.35 -16.06
C GLY A 97 -12.47 -16.37 -16.74
N PHE A 98 -12.44 -15.09 -16.36
CA PHE A 98 -13.15 -13.99 -17.00
C PHE A 98 -12.30 -12.71 -16.96
N VAL A 99 -12.58 -11.77 -17.84
CA VAL A 99 -11.96 -10.43 -17.82
C VAL A 99 -12.89 -9.52 -17.04
N THR A 100 -12.39 -8.92 -15.97
CA THR A 100 -13.10 -7.85 -15.26
C THR A 100 -12.87 -6.51 -15.98
N GLY A 101 -13.89 -5.66 -16.00
CA GLY A 101 -13.86 -4.30 -16.52
C GLY A 101 -14.25 -3.27 -15.46
N ASP A 102 -14.07 -2.00 -15.81
CA ASP A 102 -14.51 -0.90 -14.95
C ASP A 102 -16.02 -0.98 -14.71
N GLY A 103 -16.44 -0.85 -13.44
CA GLY A 103 -17.83 -0.98 -13.01
C GLY A 103 -18.21 -2.36 -12.49
N ASP A 104 -17.36 -3.38 -12.64
CA ASP A 104 -17.65 -4.71 -12.11
C ASP A 104 -17.48 -4.76 -10.58
N GLU A 105 -18.45 -5.35 -9.89
CA GLU A 105 -18.32 -5.71 -8.49
C GLU A 105 -17.66 -7.08 -8.34
N VAL A 106 -16.55 -7.14 -7.61
CA VAL A 106 -15.76 -8.37 -7.46
C VAL A 106 -15.38 -8.67 -6.02
N VAL A 107 -15.07 -9.94 -5.74
CA VAL A 107 -14.46 -10.38 -4.48
C VAL A 107 -13.04 -10.83 -4.76
N ALA A 108 -12.08 -9.95 -4.54
CA ALA A 108 -10.67 -10.24 -4.80
C ALA A 108 -9.98 -10.89 -3.60
N ARG A 109 -9.20 -11.95 -3.84
CA ARG A 109 -8.38 -12.62 -2.83
C ARG A 109 -6.90 -12.38 -3.10
N GLY A 110 -6.14 -12.02 -2.08
CA GLY A 110 -4.73 -11.67 -2.23
C GLY A 110 -4.06 -11.26 -0.93
N HIS A 111 -3.00 -10.45 -1.02
CA HIS A 111 -2.30 -9.90 0.14
C HIS A 111 -1.92 -8.44 -0.09
N VAL A 112 -1.85 -7.65 0.99
CA VAL A 112 -1.41 -6.25 0.93
C VAL A 112 0.07 -6.19 1.25
N SER A 113 0.82 -5.41 0.47
CA SER A 113 2.21 -5.09 0.75
C SER A 113 2.54 -3.67 0.29
N HIS A 114 3.74 -3.19 0.64
CA HIS A 114 4.22 -1.87 0.29
C HIS A 114 5.33 -1.96 -0.78
N TYR A 115 5.11 -1.29 -1.90
CA TYR A 115 6.10 -1.18 -2.96
C TYR A 115 6.99 0.04 -2.72
N ALA A 116 8.08 -0.18 -1.99
CA ALA A 116 9.02 0.85 -1.55
C ALA A 116 9.50 1.81 -2.66
N PRO A 117 9.84 1.37 -3.89
CA PRO A 117 10.31 2.26 -4.94
C PRO A 117 9.31 3.38 -5.32
N GLN A 118 8.01 3.16 -5.15
CA GLN A 118 6.98 4.17 -5.42
C GLN A 118 6.24 4.64 -4.16
N GLY A 119 6.62 4.14 -2.98
CA GLY A 119 5.94 4.47 -1.73
C GLY A 119 4.45 4.10 -1.73
N ARG A 120 4.04 3.08 -2.50
CA ARG A 120 2.63 2.73 -2.70
C ARG A 120 2.26 1.45 -1.98
N THR A 121 1.17 1.49 -1.22
CA THR A 121 0.51 0.28 -0.73
C THR A 121 -0.27 -0.35 -1.87
N GLN A 122 -0.06 -1.64 -2.09
CA GLN A 122 -0.66 -2.40 -3.18
C GLN A 122 -1.28 -3.67 -2.64
N PHE A 123 -2.42 -4.05 -3.23
CA PHE A 123 -3.04 -5.34 -3.04
C PHE A 123 -2.69 -6.26 -4.21
N TYR A 124 -1.91 -7.29 -3.93
CA TYR A 124 -1.49 -8.28 -4.91
C TYR A 124 -2.56 -9.36 -4.99
N VAL A 125 -3.26 -9.41 -6.13
CA VAL A 125 -4.44 -10.25 -6.35
C VAL A 125 -4.03 -11.60 -6.92
N ASP A 126 -4.43 -12.67 -6.22
CA ASP A 126 -4.15 -14.06 -6.56
C ASP A 126 -5.35 -14.78 -7.19
N ALA A 127 -6.57 -14.32 -6.92
CA ALA A 127 -7.84 -14.80 -7.47
C ALA A 127 -8.91 -13.69 -7.49
N LEU A 128 -9.77 -13.75 -8.51
CA LEU A 128 -11.03 -13.00 -8.66
C LEU A 128 -12.18 -13.99 -8.84
#